data_AF-A0A967K0X0-F1
#
_entry.id   AF-A0A967K0X0-F1
#
_cell.length_a   1.000
_cell.length_b   1.000
_cell.length_c   1.000
_cell.angle_alpha   90.00
_cell.angle_beta   90.00
_cell.angle_gamma   90.00
#
_symmetry.space_group_name_H-M   'P 1'
#
loop_
_entity.id
_entity.type
_entity.pdbx_description
1 polymer ?
#
loop_
_entity_poly.entity_id
_entity_poly.type
_entity_poly.pdbx_seq_one_letter_code
_entity_poly.pdbx_strand_id
1 'polypeptide(L)' 'GLRITDPVALEGEIEAIPGVVTCGLFARRPADVVLMGTDHGVQRFGG' A
#
# COMPACT_ATOMS: atom_id res chain seq x y z
N GLY A 1 2.42 12.21 12.63
CA GLY A 1 2.81 11.85 11.25
C GLY A 1 1.59 11.90 10.34
N LEU A 2 1.78 11.67 9.04
CA LEU A 2 0.70 11.58 8.06
C LEU A 2 -0.23 10.40 8.40
N ARG A 3 -1.55 10.61 8.32
CA ARG A 3 -2.56 9.58 8.54
C ARG A 3 -3.34 9.37 7.24
N ILE A 4 -3.22 8.19 6.65
CA ILE A 4 -3.94 7.78 5.45
C ILE A 4 -5.06 6.85 5.89
N THR A 5 -6.29 7.35 5.95
CA THR A 5 -7.45 6.59 6.45
C THR A 5 -8.13 5.76 5.37
N ASP A 6 -8.06 6.22 4.12
CA ASP A 6 -8.54 5.50 2.94
C ASP A 6 -7.43 5.49 1.88
N PRO A 7 -6.59 4.44 1.86
CA PRO A 7 -5.45 4.38 0.96
C PRO A 7 -5.87 4.15 -0.50
N VAL A 8 -7.04 3.55 -0.75
CA VAL A 8 -7.55 3.29 -2.10
C VAL A 8 -8.05 4.57 -2.74
N ALA A 9 -8.84 5.36 -1.99
CA ALA A 9 -9.28 6.68 -2.47
C ALA A 9 -8.08 7.60 -2.71
N LEU A 10 -7.14 7.66 -1.76
CA LEU A 10 -5.95 8.51 -1.88
C LEU A 10 -5.05 8.11 -3.06
N GLU A 11 -4.86 6.82 -3.31
CA GLU A 11 -4.14 6.34 -4.51
C GLU A 11 -4.78 6.89 -5.79
N GLY A 12 -6.11 6.79 -5.89
CA GLY A 12 -6.86 7.31 -7.05
C GLY A 12 -6.82 8.83 -7.19
N GLU A 13 -6.93 9.57 -6.09
CA GLU A 13 -6.84 11.03 -6.09
C GLU A 13 -5.48 11.52 -6.58
N ILE A 14 -4.39 10.89 -6.15
CA ILE A 14 -3.03 11.25 -6.56
C ILE A 14 -2.81 10.98 -8.05
N GLU A 15 -3.24 9.83 -8.54
CA GLU A 15 -3.09 9.49 -9.97
C GLU A 15 -3.90 10.37 -10.90
N ALA A 16 -5.01 10.95 -10.42
CA ALA A 16 -5.82 11.87 -11.20
C ALA A 16 -5.16 13.26 -11.41
N ILE A 17 -4.05 13.56 -10.73
CA ILE A 17 -3.34 14.84 -10.86
C ILE A 17 -2.55 14.87 -12.17
N PRO A 18 -2.79 15.84 -13.08
CA PRO A 18 -2.04 15.95 -14.32
C PRO A 18 -0.52 16.08 -14.07
N GLY A 19 0.26 15.27 -14.78
CA GLY A 19 1.71 15.23 -14.64
C GLY A 19 2.24 14.25 -13.60
N VAL A 20 1.36 13.63 -12.78
CA VAL A 20 1.75 12.46 -11.98
C VAL A 20 1.98 11.29 -12.92
N VAL A 21 3.15 10.65 -12.78
CA VAL A 21 3.51 9.47 -13.57
C VAL A 21 2.97 8.21 -12.90
N THR A 22 3.21 8.06 -11.60
CA THR A 22 2.69 6.95 -10.78
C THR A 22 2.49 7.40 -9.32
N CYS A 23 1.51 6.79 -8.65
CA CYS A 23 1.40 6.83 -7.19
C CYS A 23 2.06 5.58 -6.60
N GLY A 24 2.87 5.75 -5.55
CA GLY A 24 3.56 4.64 -4.88
C GLY A 24 2.70 3.86 -3.89
N LEU A 25 1.40 4.19 -3.79
CA LEU A 25 0.45 3.44 -2.98
C LEU A 25 -0.05 2.25 -3.79
N PHE A 26 0.08 1.04 -3.23
CA PHE A 26 -0.42 -0.21 -3.83
C PHE A 26 -1.68 -0.65 -3.08
N ALA A 27 -2.69 0.21 -3.02
CA ALA A 27 -3.88 0.01 -2.20
C ALA A 27 -5.01 -0.66 -2.99
N ARG A 28 -5.20 -0.31 -4.27
CA ARG A 28 -6.15 -0.97 -5.18
C ARG A 28 -5.72 -2.39 -5.55
N ARG A 29 -4.41 -2.66 -5.53
CA ARG A 29 -3.84 -4.00 -5.66
C ARG A 29 -2.87 -4.28 -4.50
N PRO A 30 -3.39 -4.60 -3.30
CA PRO A 30 -2.55 -4.89 -2.15
C PRO A 30 -1.87 -6.25 -2.31
N ALA A 31 -0.94 -6.55 -1.41
CA ALA A 31 -0.34 -7.88 -1.34
C ALA A 31 -1.38 -8.93 -0.92
N ASP A 32 -1.45 -10.02 -1.67
CA ASP A 32 -2.26 -11.19 -1.28
C ASP A 32 -1.64 -11.92 -0.08
N VAL A 33 -0.30 -11.92 0.01
CA VAL A 33 0.49 -12.50 1.09
C VAL A 33 1.67 -11.58 1.43
N VAL A 34 1.91 -11.36 2.72
CA VAL A 34 3.07 -10.65 3.27
C VAL A 34 3.93 -11.63 4.06
N LEU A 35 5.23 -11.67 3.74
CA LEU A 35 6.23 -12.39 4.52
C LEU A 35 7.08 -11.38 5.30
N MET A 36 6.93 -11.35 6.61
CA MET A 36 7.61 -10.42 7.51
C MET A 36 8.76 -11.12 8.23
N GLY A 37 9.98 -10.64 8.03
CA GLY A 37 11.13 -11.07 8.83
C GLY A 37 11.08 -10.44 10.22
N THR A 38 11.12 -11.26 11.26
CA THR A 38 11.17 -10.84 12.67
C THR A 38 12.35 -11.52 13.38
N ASP A 39 12.69 -11.06 14.59
CA ASP A 39 13.74 -11.68 15.41
C ASP A 39 13.44 -13.14 15.77
N HIS A 40 12.19 -13.58 15.61
CA HIS A 40 11.73 -14.94 15.85
C HIS A 40 11.55 -15.77 14.55
N GLY A 41 11.95 -15.23 13.40
CA GLY A 41 11.81 -15.87 12.09
C GLY A 41 10.78 -15.19 11.18
N VAL A 42 10.40 -15.88 10.10
CA VAL A 42 9.48 -15.35 9.09
C VAL A 42 8.03 -15.59 9.51
N GLN A 43 7.25 -14.52 9.60
CA GLN A 43 5.80 -14.55 9.78
C GLN A 43 5.09 -14.34 8.46
N ARG A 44 4.01 -15.08 8.23
CA ARG A 44 3.18 -14.98 7.02
C ARG A 44 1.83 -14.38 7.37
N PHE A 45 1.44 -13.33 6.66
CA PHE A 45 0.11 -12.74 6.69
C PHE A 45 -0.51 -12.86 5.30
N GLY A 46 -1.81 -13.06 5.20
CA GLY A 46 -2.54 -13.12 3.94
C GLY A 46 -4.03 -12.97 4.21
N GLY A 47 -4.79 -12.64 3.18
CA GLY A 47 -6.26 -12.60 3.24
C GLY A 47 -6.87 -13.95 3.60
#